data_AF-A0A6V7P8M4-F1
#
_entry.id   AF-A0A6V7P8M4-F1
#
_cell.length_a   1.000
_cell.length_b   1.000
_cell.length_c   1.000
_cell.angle_alpha   90.00
_cell.angle_beta   90.00
_cell.angle_gamma   90.00
#
_symmetry.space_group_name_H-M   'P 1'
#
loop_
_entity.id
_entity.type
_entity.pdbx_description
1 polymer ?
#
loop_
_entity_poly.entity_id
_entity_poly.type
_entity_poly.pdbx_seq_one_letter_code
_entity_poly.pdbx_strand_id
1 'polypeptide(L)'
;MYLQRICAQFETAHIPHYMIGLCGVPHPKTVNIKPMVSRSLSRIHLAFARSFVLSIGGDDLEFESFEEGAIDLMGYIGHHGVATLKKYKYSGVDNSLITLTAFLFLVISALLGYIYSPRLDTAPPRWVHLAHGLLLFLYQTFDAVDGKQARRTNSSSPLGELFDHGCDALACAFEALAFGSTAMCGRNTFWFWVTAAIPFYLATWEHFFTNTLILPIINGPTEGLMLIYICHFLTFLTGAEWWAQDFRKSIPLLSWVPLIPETPVYGIVLFLMVIFGVIPTISSNIRNVHKVVEARKGSMLLALAMLYPFGVLLAGVLVWAYLSPSDIMRNHPHLLVVGTGFTFGFLVGRMILAHLCDEPKGLKTGMCMSLLYLPFAIANALTAMLNDGVPLVDEHLVLLLYCLYAVGLYLHFATSVIHEITNALGIYCFRITRKEA
;
A
#
# COMPACT_ATOMS: atom_id res chain seq x y z
N MET A 1 24.31 -14.58 -44.44
CA MET A 1 23.99 -14.74 -45.88
C MET A 1 22.92 -15.82 -46.07
N TYR A 2 21.69 -15.66 -45.55
CA TYR A 2 20.52 -16.49 -45.94
C TYR A 2 19.18 -15.93 -45.44
N LEU A 3 18.84 -14.68 -45.79
CA LEU A 3 17.52 -14.09 -45.50
C LEU A 3 17.10 -13.10 -46.59
N GLN A 4 17.32 -13.52 -47.84
CA GLN A 4 17.10 -12.72 -49.05
C GLN A 4 16.43 -13.57 -50.16
N ARG A 5 15.61 -14.55 -49.78
CA ARG A 5 15.06 -15.58 -50.70
C ARG A 5 13.60 -16.00 -50.49
N ILE A 6 12.81 -15.32 -49.65
CA ILE A 6 11.38 -15.63 -49.47
C ILE A 6 10.55 -14.34 -49.39
N CYS A 7 10.51 -13.57 -50.48
CA CYS A 7 9.53 -12.49 -50.70
C CYS A 7 9.37 -12.18 -52.21
N ALA A 8 9.32 -13.23 -53.04
CA ALA A 8 9.07 -13.13 -54.47
C ALA A 8 8.18 -14.30 -54.92
N GLN A 9 6.86 -14.10 -54.83
CA GLN A 9 5.76 -14.78 -55.54
C GLN A 9 4.46 -14.59 -54.74
N PHE A 10 3.64 -13.60 -55.13
CA PHE A 10 2.38 -13.85 -55.84
C PHE A 10 1.60 -12.53 -55.99
N GLU A 11 1.70 -11.95 -57.19
CA GLU A 11 0.69 -11.03 -57.71
C GLU A 11 -0.43 -11.87 -58.36
N THR A 12 -1.68 -11.55 -58.05
CA THR A 12 -2.86 -11.80 -58.92
C THR A 12 -3.83 -10.66 -58.64
N ALA A 13 -3.79 -9.57 -59.42
CA ALA A 13 -4.51 -9.39 -60.69
C ALA A 13 -6.05 -9.27 -60.52
N HIS A 14 -6.59 -8.06 -60.71
CA HIS A 14 -7.62 -7.76 -61.73
C HIS A 14 -7.99 -6.26 -61.80
N ILE A 15 -8.17 -5.77 -63.03
CA ILE A 15 -8.67 -4.44 -63.47
C ILE A 15 -10.05 -4.73 -64.11
N PRO A 16 -11.16 -3.97 -63.89
CA PRO A 16 -11.38 -2.60 -64.42
C PRO A 16 -12.25 -1.69 -63.48
N HIS A 17 -12.91 -0.56 -63.84
CA HIS A 17 -13.17 0.14 -65.12
C HIS A 17 -13.30 1.68 -64.94
N TYR A 18 -13.17 2.41 -66.06
CA TYR A 18 -13.43 3.84 -66.34
C TYR A 18 -14.53 4.60 -65.55
N MET A 19 -14.25 5.86 -65.19
CA MET A 19 -15.02 7.06 -65.59
C MET A 19 -14.25 8.37 -65.30
N ILE A 20 -14.55 9.44 -66.06
CA ILE A 20 -13.81 10.73 -66.09
C ILE A 20 -14.62 11.82 -65.36
N GLY A 21 -13.98 12.69 -64.57
CA GLY A 21 -14.69 13.77 -63.84
C GLY A 21 -13.83 14.79 -63.10
N LEU A 22 -13.29 15.76 -63.84
CA LEU A 22 -12.78 17.10 -63.46
C LEU A 22 -12.88 17.60 -61.99
N CYS A 23 -11.72 17.94 -61.40
CA CYS A 23 -11.35 19.24 -60.74
C CYS A 23 -10.50 19.11 -59.45
N GLY A 24 -9.41 19.90 -59.34
CA GLY A 24 -8.92 20.40 -58.03
C GLY A 24 -7.71 19.74 -57.34
N VAL A 25 -6.52 19.83 -57.95
CA VAL A 25 -5.17 20.00 -57.34
C VAL A 25 -4.87 19.48 -55.91
N PRO A 26 -3.90 18.54 -55.75
CA PRO A 26 -3.19 18.35 -54.47
C PRO A 26 -1.63 18.27 -54.55
N HIS A 27 -0.95 18.91 -53.57
CA HIS A 27 0.41 18.58 -53.03
C HIS A 27 1.65 18.74 -53.95
N PRO A 28 2.95 18.80 -53.46
CA PRO A 28 3.50 17.96 -52.35
C PRO A 28 4.72 18.42 -51.48
N LYS A 29 5.04 17.56 -50.47
CA LYS A 29 6.39 17.14 -49.95
C LYS A 29 7.22 18.06 -49.00
N THR A 30 7.30 17.74 -47.68
CA THR A 30 8.34 16.96 -46.90
C THR A 30 9.51 17.81 -46.34
N VAL A 31 10.05 17.63 -45.12
CA VAL A 31 10.90 16.49 -44.64
C VAL A 31 11.07 16.51 -43.09
N ASN A 32 10.84 15.36 -42.41
CA ASN A 32 11.64 14.66 -41.36
C ASN A 32 12.15 15.43 -40.09
N ILE A 33 12.29 14.90 -38.86
CA ILE A 33 12.92 13.64 -38.35
C ILE A 33 12.32 13.20 -36.99
N LYS A 34 12.26 11.88 -36.71
CA LYS A 34 11.92 11.25 -35.40
C LYS A 34 13.14 11.12 -34.46
N PRO A 35 12.92 10.88 -33.14
CA PRO A 35 13.37 9.58 -32.60
C PRO A 35 12.22 8.71 -32.10
N MET A 36 12.43 7.39 -32.05
CA MET A 36 11.38 6.39 -31.86
C MET A 36 11.83 5.27 -30.92
N VAL A 37 11.58 5.40 -29.62
CA VAL A 37 11.59 4.30 -28.65
C VAL A 37 10.45 4.53 -27.63
N SER A 38 9.87 3.46 -27.09
CA SER A 38 8.82 3.46 -26.05
C SER A 38 7.40 3.93 -26.45
N ARG A 39 6.72 3.15 -27.30
CA ARG A 39 5.25 3.26 -27.52
C ARG A 39 4.49 1.91 -27.61
N SER A 40 5.14 0.80 -27.26
CA SER A 40 4.60 -0.57 -27.43
C SER A 40 3.89 -1.14 -26.19
N LEU A 41 4.28 -0.76 -24.97
CA LEU A 41 3.74 -1.37 -23.73
C LEU A 41 2.37 -0.81 -23.29
N SER A 42 2.08 0.47 -23.56
CA SER A 42 0.83 1.12 -23.12
C SER A 42 -0.40 0.72 -23.95
N ARG A 43 -0.23 0.23 -25.18
CA ARG A 43 -1.35 -0.09 -26.08
C ARG A 43 -2.03 -1.42 -25.77
N ILE A 44 -1.31 -2.40 -25.20
CA ILE A 44 -1.85 -3.72 -24.86
C ILE A 44 -2.82 -3.64 -23.68
N HIS A 45 -2.46 -2.88 -22.64
CA HIS A 45 -3.30 -2.65 -21.46
C HIS A 45 -4.60 -1.90 -21.80
N LEU A 46 -4.52 -0.90 -22.68
CA LEU A 46 -5.69 -0.12 -23.11
C LEU A 46 -6.66 -0.95 -23.99
N ALA A 47 -6.15 -1.90 -24.77
CA ALA A 47 -6.97 -2.80 -25.58
C ALA A 47 -7.76 -3.79 -24.70
N PHE A 48 -7.14 -4.33 -23.66
CA PHE A 48 -7.81 -5.24 -22.72
C PHE A 48 -8.92 -4.53 -21.93
N ALA A 49 -8.65 -3.32 -21.44
CA ALA A 49 -9.63 -2.49 -20.73
C ALA A 49 -10.84 -2.13 -21.63
N ARG A 50 -10.62 -1.74 -22.90
CA ARG A 50 -11.71 -1.48 -23.84
C ARG A 50 -12.55 -2.72 -24.14
N SER A 51 -11.93 -3.89 -24.28
CA SER A 51 -12.66 -5.11 -24.60
C SER A 51 -13.54 -5.62 -23.45
N PHE A 52 -13.20 -5.29 -22.20
CA PHE A 52 -14.01 -5.61 -21.02
C PHE A 52 -15.21 -4.66 -20.87
N VAL A 53 -15.01 -3.35 -21.07
CA VAL A 53 -16.08 -2.34 -20.99
C VAL A 53 -17.12 -2.51 -22.10
N LEU A 54 -16.71 -2.92 -23.30
CA LEU A 54 -17.64 -3.22 -24.41
C LEU A 54 -18.43 -4.53 -24.21
N SER A 55 -18.18 -5.31 -23.16
CA SER A 55 -18.91 -6.55 -22.83
C SER A 55 -20.11 -6.33 -21.91
N ILE A 56 -20.32 -5.10 -21.41
CA ILE A 56 -21.36 -4.74 -20.43
C ILE A 56 -22.11 -3.51 -20.93
N GLY A 57 -22.98 -3.72 -21.92
CA GLY A 57 -23.73 -2.67 -22.60
C GLY A 57 -24.53 -1.78 -21.65
N GLY A 58 -24.34 -0.48 -21.79
CA GLY A 58 -25.05 0.57 -21.10
C GLY A 58 -24.83 1.88 -21.86
N ASP A 59 -25.85 2.29 -22.59
CA ASP A 59 -25.84 3.54 -23.36
C ASP A 59 -26.08 4.77 -22.45
N ASP A 60 -25.80 5.95 -23.00
CA ASP A 60 -26.16 7.29 -22.51
C ASP A 60 -25.59 7.76 -21.15
N LEU A 61 -24.36 8.32 -21.21
CA LEU A 61 -23.94 9.44 -20.36
C LEU A 61 -23.14 10.46 -21.20
N GLU A 62 -23.63 11.70 -21.26
CA GLU A 62 -22.97 12.82 -21.95
C GLU A 62 -21.66 13.21 -21.23
N PHE A 63 -20.57 13.32 -21.99
CA PHE A 63 -19.30 13.86 -21.50
C PHE A 63 -19.20 15.35 -21.87
N GLU A 64 -19.51 16.24 -20.92
CA GLU A 64 -19.15 17.65 -21.04
C GLU A 64 -17.62 17.83 -21.01
N SER A 65 -17.12 18.53 -22.03
CA SER A 65 -15.80 19.16 -22.19
C SER A 65 -14.73 18.88 -21.13
N PHE A 66 -13.76 18.05 -21.48
CA PHE A 66 -12.47 17.93 -20.80
C PHE A 66 -11.30 18.36 -21.70
N GLU A 67 -11.33 19.63 -22.15
CA GLU A 67 -10.19 20.30 -22.81
C GLU A 67 -9.92 21.67 -22.18
N GLU A 68 -9.18 21.67 -21.07
CA GLU A 68 -8.11 22.63 -20.77
C GLU A 68 -7.33 22.12 -19.54
N GLY A 69 -6.00 22.00 -19.64
CA GLY A 69 -5.17 21.37 -18.59
C GLY A 69 -4.09 20.40 -19.06
N ALA A 70 -3.89 20.25 -20.37
CA ALA A 70 -2.75 19.52 -20.91
C ALA A 70 -1.47 20.39 -20.89
N ILE A 71 -0.91 20.63 -19.69
CA ILE A 71 0.52 20.83 -19.30
C ILE A 71 0.52 21.12 -17.78
N ASP A 72 0.45 20.07 -16.97
CA ASP A 72 0.85 20.09 -15.55
C ASP A 72 1.47 18.72 -15.20
N LEU A 73 2.55 18.38 -15.91
CA LEU A 73 3.03 17.00 -16.06
C LEU A 73 4.15 16.66 -15.07
N MET A 74 3.96 16.92 -13.76
CA MET A 74 4.87 16.38 -12.72
C MET A 74 4.34 16.31 -11.28
N GLY A 75 3.20 16.94 -10.94
CA GLY A 75 2.67 16.95 -9.56
C GLY A 75 1.77 15.77 -9.20
N TYR A 76 1.73 15.41 -7.91
CA TYR A 76 0.71 14.53 -7.33
C TYR A 76 -0.59 15.25 -6.94
N ILE A 77 -0.56 16.59 -6.85
CA ILE A 77 -1.64 17.49 -6.45
C ILE A 77 -1.96 18.48 -7.57
N GLY A 78 -3.10 18.29 -8.24
CA GLY A 78 -3.57 19.25 -9.25
C GLY A 78 -4.11 20.55 -8.65
N HIS A 79 -4.37 21.56 -9.50
CA HIS A 79 -4.86 22.89 -9.10
C HIS A 79 -6.06 22.88 -8.12
N HIS A 80 -7.01 21.96 -8.28
CA HIS A 80 -8.14 21.82 -7.35
C HIS A 80 -7.67 21.43 -5.93
N GLY A 81 -6.75 20.48 -5.82
CA GLY A 81 -6.18 20.07 -4.53
C GLY A 81 -5.42 21.20 -3.86
N VAL A 82 -4.62 21.97 -4.61
CA VAL A 82 -3.95 23.19 -4.10
C VAL A 82 -4.97 24.22 -3.57
N ALA A 83 -6.07 24.44 -4.29
CA ALA A 83 -7.14 25.35 -3.87
C ALA A 83 -7.88 24.85 -2.62
N THR A 84 -8.08 23.53 -2.48
CA THR A 84 -8.68 22.93 -1.29
C THR A 84 -7.75 22.99 -0.08
N LEU A 85 -6.46 22.67 -0.22
CA LEU A 85 -5.47 22.78 0.85
C LEU A 85 -5.41 24.20 1.42
N LYS A 86 -5.50 25.24 0.57
CA LYS A 86 -5.52 26.65 1.00
C LYS A 86 -6.75 27.07 1.82
N LYS A 87 -7.80 26.23 1.91
CA LYS A 87 -8.97 26.48 2.78
C LYS A 87 -8.66 26.18 4.26
N TYR A 88 -7.64 25.37 4.55
CA TYR A 88 -7.26 25.02 5.91
C TYR A 88 -6.55 26.21 6.58
N LYS A 89 -7.03 26.62 7.77
CA LYS A 89 -6.36 27.63 8.59
C LYS A 89 -5.14 27.03 9.28
N TYR A 90 -3.98 27.65 9.09
CA TYR A 90 -2.69 27.17 9.57
C TYR A 90 -1.81 28.32 10.10
N SER A 91 -0.81 28.00 10.94
CA SER A 91 -0.01 29.00 11.67
C SER A 91 1.42 29.23 11.16
N GLY A 92 1.93 28.43 10.22
CA GLY A 92 3.32 28.49 9.73
C GLY A 92 4.29 27.48 10.36
N VAL A 93 3.80 26.48 11.09
CA VAL A 93 4.56 25.54 11.93
C VAL A 93 4.07 24.10 11.76
N ASP A 94 4.95 23.13 11.53
CA ASP A 94 4.55 21.71 11.41
C ASP A 94 5.27 20.80 12.43
N ASN A 95 4.56 19.79 12.95
CA ASN A 95 5.02 18.89 14.01
C ASN A 95 5.47 17.50 13.56
N SER A 96 5.55 17.23 12.24
CA SER A 96 5.97 15.93 11.66
C SER A 96 7.30 15.36 12.20
N LEU A 97 8.11 16.17 12.89
CA LEU A 97 9.34 15.69 13.54
C LEU A 97 9.06 14.75 14.73
N ILE A 98 7.96 14.96 15.47
CA ILE A 98 7.56 14.07 16.57
C ILE A 98 7.16 12.71 15.97
N THR A 99 6.29 12.72 14.97
CA THR A 99 5.87 11.55 14.18
C THR A 99 7.07 10.81 13.58
N LEU A 100 8.01 11.51 12.95
CA LEU A 100 9.21 10.91 12.36
C LEU A 100 10.09 10.24 13.43
N THR A 101 10.23 10.88 14.59
CA THR A 101 10.96 10.30 15.73
C THR A 101 10.26 9.03 16.25
N ALA A 102 8.92 9.06 16.33
CA ALA A 102 8.10 7.92 16.70
C ALA A 102 8.30 6.74 15.73
N PHE A 103 8.19 7.00 14.43
CA PHE A 103 8.36 6.02 13.35
C PHE A 103 9.78 5.40 13.34
N LEU A 104 10.82 6.18 13.64
CA LEU A 104 12.19 5.65 13.75
C LEU A 104 12.33 4.60 14.87
N PHE A 105 11.55 4.65 15.95
CA PHE A 105 11.55 3.59 16.96
C PHE A 105 11.07 2.25 16.38
N LEU A 106 10.05 2.26 15.51
CA LEU A 106 9.56 1.07 14.83
C LEU A 106 10.58 0.52 13.82
N VAL A 107 11.25 1.39 13.06
CA VAL A 107 12.32 0.99 12.14
C VAL A 107 13.48 0.31 12.90
N ILE A 108 13.92 0.90 14.02
CA ILE A 108 14.94 0.28 14.90
C ILE A 108 14.44 -1.06 15.45
N SER A 109 13.18 -1.14 15.87
CA SER A 109 12.57 -2.38 16.39
C SER A 109 12.59 -3.50 15.36
N ALA A 110 12.16 -3.23 14.12
CA ALA A 110 12.20 -4.21 13.04
C ALA A 110 13.64 -4.60 12.64
N LEU A 111 14.58 -3.66 12.63
CA LEU A 111 16.00 -3.94 12.37
C LEU A 111 16.62 -4.87 13.43
N LEU A 112 16.27 -4.71 14.71
CA LEU A 112 16.66 -5.66 15.76
C LEU A 112 16.08 -7.06 15.48
N GLY A 113 14.82 -7.13 15.04
CA GLY A 113 14.19 -8.38 14.59
C GLY A 113 14.92 -9.02 13.42
N TYR A 114 15.36 -8.24 12.43
CA TYR A 114 16.15 -8.72 11.29
C TYR A 114 17.54 -9.25 11.72
N ILE A 115 18.23 -8.54 12.60
CA ILE A 115 19.57 -8.91 13.08
C ILE A 115 19.55 -10.20 13.91
N TYR A 116 18.56 -10.35 14.80
CA TYR A 116 18.51 -11.46 15.77
C TYR A 116 17.57 -12.61 15.39
N SER A 117 16.63 -12.40 14.46
CA SER A 117 15.77 -13.44 13.89
C SER A 117 15.52 -13.19 12.39
N PRO A 118 16.51 -13.44 11.51
CA PRO A 118 16.43 -13.09 10.08
C PRO A 118 15.31 -13.78 9.30
N ARG A 119 14.76 -14.88 9.85
CA ARG A 119 13.61 -15.63 9.31
C ARG A 119 12.38 -15.63 10.23
N LEU A 120 12.46 -14.93 11.37
CA LEU A 120 11.38 -14.81 12.37
C LEU A 120 10.94 -16.15 12.97
N ASP A 121 11.71 -17.22 12.77
CA ASP A 121 11.44 -18.61 13.18
C ASP A 121 12.44 -19.12 14.24
N THR A 122 13.31 -18.23 14.74
CA THR A 122 14.34 -18.48 15.75
C THR A 122 14.21 -17.49 16.89
N ALA A 123 14.40 -17.95 18.14
CA ALA A 123 14.24 -17.13 19.33
C ALA A 123 15.39 -16.10 19.42
N PRO A 124 15.11 -14.79 19.36
CA PRO A 124 16.15 -13.78 19.56
C PRO A 124 16.55 -13.71 21.04
N PRO A 125 17.71 -13.10 21.38
CA PRO A 125 18.08 -12.86 22.77
C PRO A 125 17.00 -12.08 23.51
N ARG A 126 16.68 -12.48 24.75
CA ARG A 126 15.48 -12.00 25.47
C ARG A 126 15.36 -10.47 25.57
N TRP A 127 16.50 -9.77 25.68
CA TRP A 127 16.52 -8.30 25.73
C TRP A 127 15.95 -7.64 24.47
N VAL A 128 15.96 -8.33 23.32
CA VAL A 128 15.37 -7.85 22.07
C VAL A 128 13.85 -7.69 22.22
N HIS A 129 13.18 -8.59 22.95
CA HIS A 129 11.76 -8.44 23.29
C HIS A 129 11.50 -7.23 24.20
N LEU A 130 12.37 -6.99 25.18
CA LEU A 130 12.30 -5.78 26.03
C LEU A 130 12.48 -4.52 25.18
N ALA A 131 13.43 -4.52 24.23
CA ALA A 131 13.64 -3.42 23.31
C ALA A 131 12.42 -3.20 22.39
N HIS A 132 11.85 -4.25 21.79
CA HIS A 132 10.62 -4.15 20.99
C HIS A 132 9.48 -3.50 21.79
N GLY A 133 9.24 -3.94 23.02
CA GLY A 133 8.19 -3.38 23.87
C GLY A 133 8.42 -1.92 24.25
N LEU A 134 9.66 -1.54 24.59
CA LEU A 134 10.02 -0.15 24.91
C LEU A 134 9.90 0.77 23.68
N LEU A 135 10.37 0.31 22.52
CA LEU A 135 10.31 1.08 21.26
C LEU A 135 8.86 1.29 20.79
N LEU A 136 8.02 0.25 20.89
CA LEU A 136 6.60 0.34 20.56
C LEU A 136 5.82 1.26 21.53
N PHE A 137 6.10 1.15 22.82
CA PHE A 137 5.54 2.07 23.82
C PHE A 137 5.94 3.54 23.54
N LEU A 138 7.20 3.79 23.15
CA LEU A 138 7.66 5.12 22.77
C LEU A 138 7.01 5.63 21.49
N TYR A 139 6.86 4.80 20.45
CA TYR A 139 6.11 5.13 19.24
C TYR A 139 4.69 5.59 19.58
N GLN A 140 3.88 4.73 20.22
CA GLN A 140 2.50 5.05 20.60
C GLN A 140 2.41 6.31 21.48
N THR A 141 3.37 6.52 22.39
CA THR A 141 3.39 7.70 23.25
C THR A 141 3.64 8.98 22.45
N PHE A 142 4.50 8.95 21.44
CA PHE A 142 4.87 10.13 20.65
C PHE A 142 3.77 10.46 19.62
N ASP A 143 3.27 9.43 18.95
CA ASP A 143 2.07 9.42 18.11
C ASP A 143 0.87 10.09 18.83
N ALA A 144 0.45 9.53 19.97
CA ALA A 144 -0.67 10.06 20.73
C ALA A 144 -0.43 11.49 21.31
N VAL A 145 0.78 12.04 21.20
CA VAL A 145 1.16 13.39 21.63
C VAL A 145 1.24 14.38 20.47
N ASP A 146 1.54 13.99 19.24
CA ASP A 146 1.86 14.94 18.17
C ASP A 146 0.66 15.81 17.75
N GLY A 147 -0.52 15.21 17.56
CA GLY A 147 -1.76 15.91 17.24
C GLY A 147 -2.28 16.72 18.44
N LYS A 148 -2.00 16.27 19.67
CA LYS A 148 -2.30 17.03 20.89
C LYS A 148 -1.42 18.27 20.99
N GLN A 149 -0.13 18.16 20.66
CA GLN A 149 0.79 19.30 20.56
C GLN A 149 0.42 20.21 19.39
N ALA A 150 0.03 19.66 18.25
CA ALA A 150 -0.40 20.42 17.08
C ALA A 150 -1.61 21.30 17.40
N ARG A 151 -2.62 20.74 18.07
CA ARG A 151 -3.76 21.53 18.58
C ARG A 151 -3.34 22.56 19.62
N ARG A 152 -2.50 22.18 20.60
CA ARG A 152 -2.02 23.10 21.66
C ARG A 152 -1.21 24.29 21.13
N THR A 153 -0.42 24.08 20.09
CA THR A 153 0.43 25.12 19.48
C THR A 153 -0.21 25.77 18.24
N ASN A 154 -1.47 25.45 17.94
CA ASN A 154 -2.21 25.90 16.74
C ASN A 154 -1.49 25.59 15.42
N SER A 155 -0.78 24.46 15.34
CA SER A 155 0.07 24.02 14.23
C SER A 155 -0.45 22.78 13.49
N SER A 156 -1.71 22.41 13.69
CA SER A 156 -2.39 21.35 12.90
C SER A 156 -2.45 21.72 11.42
N SER A 157 -2.03 20.79 10.55
CA SER A 157 -1.85 21.03 9.11
C SER A 157 -2.24 19.78 8.29
N PRO A 158 -2.65 19.94 7.02
CA PRO A 158 -2.81 18.80 6.11
C PRO A 158 -1.52 18.00 5.88
N LEU A 159 -0.35 18.65 5.98
CA LEU A 159 0.94 17.98 5.88
C LEU A 159 1.17 17.04 7.06
N GLY A 160 0.90 17.52 8.28
CA GLY A 160 1.01 16.74 9.50
C GLY A 160 0.06 15.56 9.49
N GLU A 161 -1.21 15.76 9.11
CA GLU A 161 -2.18 14.66 8.99
C GLU A 161 -1.79 13.60 7.93
N LEU A 162 -1.23 14.04 6.80
CA LEU A 162 -0.70 13.11 5.80
C LEU A 162 0.52 12.33 6.31
N PHE A 163 1.40 13.00 7.05
CA PHE A 163 2.65 12.43 7.54
C PHE A 163 2.42 11.45 8.69
N ASP A 164 1.51 11.79 9.60
CA ASP A 164 0.97 11.00 10.71
C ASP A 164 0.39 9.66 10.21
N HIS A 165 -0.76 9.71 9.55
CA HIS A 165 -1.41 8.52 8.97
C HIS A 165 -0.52 7.78 7.94
N GLY A 166 0.43 8.46 7.30
CA GLY A 166 1.41 7.87 6.39
C GLY A 166 2.47 7.04 7.12
N CYS A 167 2.91 7.46 8.31
CA CYS A 167 3.78 6.68 9.17
C CYS A 167 3.04 5.45 9.73
N ASP A 168 1.79 5.60 10.17
CA ASP A 168 0.96 4.50 10.68
C ASP A 168 0.72 3.39 9.65
N ALA A 169 0.54 3.78 8.39
CA ALA A 169 0.39 2.82 7.29
C ALA A 169 1.64 1.93 7.15
N LEU A 170 2.82 2.47 7.40
CA LEU A 170 4.08 1.72 7.44
C LEU A 170 4.29 1.00 8.78
N ALA A 171 3.84 1.57 9.90
CA ALA A 171 3.91 0.98 11.23
C ALA A 171 3.33 -0.44 11.23
N CYS A 172 2.19 -0.64 10.57
CA CYS A 172 1.56 -1.95 10.35
C CYS A 172 2.56 -3.05 9.91
N ALA A 173 3.55 -2.72 9.08
CA ALA A 173 4.57 -3.66 8.59
C ALA A 173 5.76 -3.82 9.55
N PHE A 174 6.28 -2.73 10.10
CA PHE A 174 7.42 -2.76 11.02
C PHE A 174 7.05 -3.40 12.38
N GLU A 175 5.85 -3.15 12.88
CA GLU A 175 5.31 -3.78 14.08
C GLU A 175 5.03 -5.26 13.86
N ALA A 176 4.48 -5.65 12.71
CA ALA A 176 4.30 -7.07 12.38
C ALA A 176 5.65 -7.80 12.38
N LEU A 177 6.72 -7.21 11.85
CA LEU A 177 8.07 -7.80 11.90
C LEU A 177 8.65 -7.91 13.32
N ALA A 178 8.50 -6.87 14.14
CA ALA A 178 8.91 -6.91 15.55
C ALA A 178 8.11 -7.96 16.34
N PHE A 179 6.79 -8.03 16.14
CA PHE A 179 5.93 -9.03 16.77
C PHE A 179 6.23 -10.43 16.27
N GLY A 180 6.49 -10.62 14.97
CA GLY A 180 6.92 -11.89 14.40
C GLY A 180 8.20 -12.43 15.02
N SER A 181 9.16 -11.54 15.31
CA SER A 181 10.40 -11.84 16.02
C SER A 181 10.16 -12.22 17.49
N THR A 182 9.15 -11.59 18.14
CA THR A 182 8.71 -11.96 19.49
C THR A 182 7.95 -13.29 19.53
N ALA A 183 7.08 -13.54 18.56
CA ALA A 183 6.22 -14.72 18.50
C ALA A 183 6.88 -15.95 17.87
N MET A 184 8.10 -15.80 17.33
CA MET A 184 8.86 -16.83 16.63
C MET A 184 8.00 -17.56 15.56
N CYS A 185 7.15 -16.82 14.86
CA CYS A 185 6.07 -17.38 14.03
C CYS A 185 6.42 -17.51 12.54
N GLY A 186 7.64 -17.11 12.14
CA GLY A 186 8.20 -17.26 10.81
C GLY A 186 7.32 -16.63 9.73
N ARG A 187 6.98 -17.41 8.70
CA ARG A 187 6.04 -17.02 7.63
C ARG A 187 4.69 -16.49 8.12
N ASN A 188 4.23 -16.89 9.31
CA ASN A 188 2.95 -16.40 9.85
C ASN A 188 2.98 -14.92 10.24
N THR A 189 4.17 -14.31 10.30
CA THR A 189 4.33 -12.86 10.41
C THR A 189 3.55 -12.10 9.32
N PHE A 190 3.49 -12.66 8.10
CA PHE A 190 2.72 -12.06 7.02
C PHE A 190 1.23 -11.95 7.38
N TRP A 191 0.68 -12.94 8.09
CA TRP A 191 -0.73 -12.90 8.52
C TRP A 191 -0.97 -11.89 9.66
N PHE A 192 0.01 -11.65 10.54
CA PHE A 192 -0.06 -10.55 11.51
C PHE A 192 0.00 -9.17 10.83
N TRP A 193 0.76 -9.03 9.74
CA TRP A 193 0.68 -7.82 8.90
C TRP A 193 -0.70 -7.69 8.26
N VAL A 194 -1.29 -8.77 7.73
CA VAL A 194 -2.63 -8.76 7.13
C VAL A 194 -3.72 -8.36 8.14
N THR A 195 -3.65 -8.83 9.40
CA THR A 195 -4.63 -8.45 10.44
C THR A 195 -4.52 -6.99 10.89
N ALA A 196 -3.38 -6.32 10.69
CA ALA A 196 -3.25 -4.86 10.85
C ALA A 196 -3.69 -4.10 9.59
N ALA A 197 -3.19 -4.52 8.42
CA ALA A 197 -3.37 -3.83 7.15
C ALA A 197 -4.83 -3.79 6.67
N ILE A 198 -5.62 -4.86 6.85
CA ILE A 198 -7.02 -4.89 6.42
C ILE A 198 -7.88 -3.87 7.20
N PRO A 199 -7.93 -3.89 8.55
CA PRO A 199 -8.61 -2.85 9.33
C PRO A 199 -8.12 -1.44 9.03
N PHE A 200 -6.79 -1.24 8.90
CA PHE A 200 -6.22 0.08 8.66
C PHE A 200 -6.67 0.65 7.31
N TYR A 201 -6.58 -0.13 6.22
CA TYR A 201 -7.04 0.32 4.91
C TYR A 201 -8.54 0.66 4.89
N LEU A 202 -9.36 -0.14 5.58
CA LEU A 202 -10.81 0.08 5.64
C LEU A 202 -11.21 1.24 6.54
N ALA A 203 -10.44 1.54 7.59
CA ALA A 203 -10.59 2.75 8.40
C ALA A 203 -10.18 4.01 7.60
N THR A 204 -9.10 3.96 6.82
CA THR A 204 -8.72 5.07 5.93
C THR A 204 -9.72 5.25 4.79
N TRP A 205 -10.26 4.15 4.23
CA TRP A 205 -11.34 4.19 3.25
C TRP A 205 -12.63 4.79 3.83
N GLU A 206 -13.01 4.38 5.04
CA GLU A 206 -14.10 5.03 5.78
C GLU A 206 -13.84 6.52 5.93
N HIS A 207 -12.66 6.92 6.42
CA HIS A 207 -12.28 8.31 6.60
C HIS A 207 -12.44 9.13 5.30
N PHE A 208 -12.02 8.60 4.16
CA PHE A 208 -12.16 9.25 2.85
C PHE A 208 -13.63 9.50 2.44
N PHE A 209 -14.59 8.67 2.90
CA PHE A 209 -16.01 8.84 2.63
C PHE A 209 -16.74 9.67 3.69
N THR A 210 -16.48 9.43 4.97
CA THR A 210 -17.14 10.09 6.10
C THR A 210 -16.61 11.51 6.35
N ASN A 211 -15.36 11.80 5.97
CA ASN A 211 -14.56 12.95 6.37
C ASN A 211 -14.31 13.05 7.90
N THR A 212 -14.40 11.92 8.61
CA THR A 212 -14.02 11.79 10.03
C THR A 212 -13.41 10.42 10.29
N LEU A 213 -12.22 10.36 10.90
CA LEU A 213 -11.64 9.11 11.38
C LEU A 213 -12.44 8.60 12.60
N ILE A 214 -13.23 7.54 12.42
CA ILE A 214 -14.12 7.00 13.47
C ILE A 214 -13.39 5.84 14.18
N LEU A 215 -12.79 6.14 15.33
CA LEU A 215 -12.18 5.13 16.19
C LEU A 215 -13.19 4.63 17.24
N PRO A 216 -13.48 3.32 17.32
CA PRO A 216 -14.26 2.74 18.41
C PRO A 216 -13.50 2.80 19.75
N ILE A 217 -14.22 2.62 20.87
CA ILE A 217 -13.67 2.65 22.24
C ILE A 217 -12.50 1.67 22.41
N ILE A 218 -12.57 0.50 21.78
CA ILE A 218 -11.45 -0.44 21.65
C ILE A 218 -11.02 -0.40 20.18
N ASN A 219 -9.80 0.08 19.92
CA ASN A 219 -9.26 0.28 18.57
C ASN A 219 -7.80 -0.23 18.46
N GLY A 220 -7.32 -0.39 17.22
CA GLY A 220 -5.95 -0.85 16.93
C GLY A 220 -4.88 0.10 17.47
N PRO A 221 -4.88 1.41 17.11
CA PRO A 221 -3.86 2.36 17.54
C PRO A 221 -3.71 2.53 19.05
N THR A 222 -4.78 2.32 19.83
CA THR A 222 -4.75 2.46 21.30
C THR A 222 -4.59 1.11 22.00
N GLU A 223 -5.64 0.30 22.06
CA GLU A 223 -5.62 -0.96 22.82
C GLU A 223 -4.81 -2.05 22.12
N GLY A 224 -4.79 -2.06 20.78
CA GLY A 224 -4.02 -3.02 19.98
C GLY A 224 -2.51 -2.88 20.21
N LEU A 225 -1.96 -1.68 20.02
CA LEU A 225 -0.52 -1.44 20.26
C LEU A 225 -0.12 -1.68 21.72
N MET A 226 -1.00 -1.32 22.67
CA MET A 226 -0.81 -1.64 24.08
C MET A 226 -0.71 -3.14 24.33
N LEU A 227 -1.60 -3.94 23.74
CA LEU A 227 -1.55 -5.39 23.87
C LEU A 227 -0.26 -5.96 23.26
N ILE A 228 0.22 -5.41 22.14
CA ILE A 228 1.46 -5.86 21.48
C ILE A 228 2.69 -5.56 22.35
N TYR A 229 2.84 -4.36 22.94
CA TYR A 229 3.98 -4.13 23.85
C TYR A 229 3.90 -4.90 25.16
N ILE A 230 2.69 -5.16 25.68
CA ILE A 230 2.50 -6.06 26.83
C ILE A 230 2.97 -7.47 26.44
N CYS A 231 2.60 -7.97 25.26
CA CYS A 231 3.09 -9.24 24.74
C CYS A 231 4.63 -9.26 24.61
N HIS A 232 5.26 -8.18 24.13
CA HIS A 232 6.73 -8.06 24.11
C HIS A 232 7.35 -8.17 25.52
N PHE A 233 6.82 -7.46 26.52
CA PHE A 233 7.31 -7.52 27.90
C PHE A 233 7.05 -8.88 28.57
N LEU A 234 5.90 -9.51 28.31
CA LEU A 234 5.64 -10.89 28.76
C LEU A 234 6.63 -11.86 28.13
N THR A 235 6.97 -11.70 26.85
CA THR A 235 7.95 -12.55 26.14
C THR A 235 9.37 -12.36 26.68
N PHE A 236 9.74 -11.16 27.16
CA PHE A 236 10.98 -10.98 27.92
C PHE A 236 11.02 -11.82 29.21
N LEU A 237 9.87 -12.15 29.81
CA LEU A 237 9.74 -12.97 31.02
C LEU A 237 9.48 -14.47 30.74
N THR A 238 8.84 -14.85 29.64
CA THR A 238 8.58 -16.25 29.28
C THR A 238 9.64 -16.83 28.32
N GLY A 239 10.05 -16.08 27.30
CA GLY A 239 10.82 -16.56 26.15
C GLY A 239 9.95 -16.70 24.89
N ALA A 240 10.54 -16.57 23.71
CA ALA A 240 9.83 -16.62 22.43
C ALA A 240 9.18 -18.00 22.16
N GLU A 241 9.78 -19.06 22.70
CA GLU A 241 9.32 -20.45 22.60
C GLU A 241 7.90 -20.63 23.16
N TRP A 242 7.50 -19.80 24.14
CA TRP A 242 6.14 -19.77 24.68
C TRP A 242 5.07 -19.51 23.60
N TRP A 243 5.41 -18.82 22.52
CA TRP A 243 4.48 -18.54 21.42
C TRP A 243 4.34 -19.70 20.43
N ALA A 244 5.44 -20.41 20.18
CA ALA A 244 5.55 -21.41 19.11
C ALA A 244 5.33 -22.86 19.57
N GLN A 245 5.50 -23.16 20.86
CA GLN A 245 5.14 -24.47 21.41
C GLN A 245 3.61 -24.66 21.51
N ASP A 246 3.18 -25.92 21.67
CA ASP A 246 1.78 -26.27 21.94
C ASP A 246 1.18 -25.43 23.08
N PHE A 247 0.01 -24.85 22.82
CA PHE A 247 -0.71 -23.96 23.74
C PHE A 247 -0.91 -24.54 25.14
N ARG A 248 -1.12 -25.85 25.28
CA ARG A 248 -1.32 -26.50 26.60
C ARG A 248 -0.05 -26.50 27.44
N LYS A 249 1.12 -26.46 26.82
CA LYS A 249 2.42 -26.28 27.51
C LYS A 249 2.61 -24.83 27.96
N SER A 250 2.19 -23.87 27.12
CA SER A 250 2.30 -22.44 27.41
C SER A 250 1.29 -21.95 28.45
N ILE A 251 0.07 -22.50 28.46
CA ILE A 251 -0.99 -22.15 29.41
C ILE A 251 -1.62 -23.45 30.00
N PRO A 252 -0.94 -24.13 30.93
CA PRO A 252 -1.42 -25.41 31.48
C PRO A 252 -2.80 -25.35 32.14
N LEU A 253 -3.19 -24.19 32.69
CA LEU A 253 -4.50 -23.93 33.28
C LEU A 253 -5.67 -24.05 32.29
N LEU A 254 -5.40 -23.94 30.99
CA LEU A 254 -6.38 -24.06 29.91
C LEU A 254 -6.15 -25.33 29.06
N SER A 255 -5.38 -26.30 29.55
CA SER A 255 -5.10 -27.56 28.84
C SER A 255 -6.35 -28.39 28.50
N TRP A 256 -7.43 -28.20 29.26
CA TRP A 256 -8.74 -28.83 29.06
C TRP A 256 -9.51 -28.33 27.83
N VAL A 257 -9.11 -27.20 27.24
CA VAL A 257 -9.77 -26.68 26.03
C VAL A 257 -9.52 -27.64 24.85
N PRO A 258 -10.56 -28.08 24.10
CA PRO A 258 -10.44 -29.11 23.07
C PRO A 258 -9.89 -28.54 21.74
N LEU A 259 -8.68 -27.99 21.78
CA LEU A 259 -7.94 -27.55 20.60
C LEU A 259 -7.23 -28.72 19.92
N ILE A 260 -6.89 -28.55 18.64
CA ILE A 260 -6.05 -29.51 17.90
C ILE A 260 -4.67 -29.61 18.61
N PRO A 261 -4.12 -30.82 18.83
CA PRO A 261 -2.77 -30.98 19.34
C PRO A 261 -1.74 -30.21 18.50
N GLU A 262 -0.69 -29.71 19.14
CA GLU A 262 0.40 -28.95 18.51
C GLU A 262 -0.02 -27.57 17.98
N THR A 263 -1.19 -27.06 18.36
CA THR A 263 -1.59 -25.67 18.03
C THR A 263 -0.70 -24.67 18.77
N PRO A 264 0.06 -23.80 18.08
CA PRO A 264 0.89 -22.78 18.72
C PRO A 264 0.05 -21.61 19.24
N VAL A 265 0.53 -20.95 20.30
CA VAL A 265 -0.18 -19.79 20.90
C VAL A 265 -0.33 -18.65 19.91
N TYR A 266 0.67 -18.38 19.06
CA TYR A 266 0.56 -17.34 18.04
C TYR A 266 -0.60 -17.60 17.07
N GLY A 267 -0.91 -18.87 16.76
CA GLY A 267 -2.01 -19.23 15.86
C GLY A 267 -3.38 -18.96 16.49
N ILE A 268 -3.51 -19.19 17.79
CA ILE A 268 -4.72 -18.89 18.56
C ILE A 268 -4.90 -17.37 18.67
N VAL A 269 -3.84 -16.62 18.97
CA VAL A 269 -3.91 -15.15 19.04
C VAL A 269 -4.27 -14.55 17.68
N LEU A 270 -3.68 -15.04 16.58
CA LEU A 270 -4.04 -14.63 15.22
C LEU A 270 -5.54 -14.89 14.93
N PHE A 271 -6.04 -16.08 15.28
CA PHE A 271 -7.47 -16.42 15.13
C PHE A 271 -8.37 -15.49 15.96
N LEU A 272 -8.03 -15.25 17.23
CA LEU A 272 -8.79 -14.35 18.10
C LEU A 272 -8.77 -12.89 17.58
N MET A 273 -7.63 -12.41 17.06
CA MET A 273 -7.55 -11.10 16.41
C MET A 273 -8.46 -10.99 15.19
N VAL A 274 -8.59 -12.05 14.39
CA VAL A 274 -9.54 -12.06 13.25
C VAL A 274 -10.98 -11.98 13.73
N ILE A 275 -11.37 -12.81 14.71
CA ILE A 275 -12.76 -12.90 15.19
C ILE A 275 -13.20 -11.65 15.96
N PHE A 276 -12.35 -11.10 16.83
CA PHE A 276 -12.71 -10.02 17.76
C PHE A 276 -12.19 -8.64 17.36
N GLY A 277 -11.16 -8.55 16.52
CA GLY A 277 -10.65 -7.28 15.98
C GLY A 277 -11.09 -7.05 14.54
N VAL A 278 -10.61 -7.89 13.61
CA VAL A 278 -10.74 -7.65 12.17
C VAL A 278 -12.21 -7.68 11.71
N ILE A 279 -12.95 -8.76 11.98
CA ILE A 279 -14.34 -8.92 11.50
C ILE A 279 -15.26 -7.79 12.02
N PRO A 280 -15.24 -7.41 13.32
CA PRO A 280 -16.03 -6.28 13.81
C PRO A 280 -15.66 -4.94 13.19
N THR A 281 -14.35 -4.66 12.99
CA THR A 281 -13.90 -3.42 12.36
C THR A 281 -14.38 -3.32 10.91
N ILE A 282 -14.11 -4.34 10.08
CA ILE A 282 -14.60 -4.41 8.68
C ILE A 282 -16.10 -4.15 8.62
N SER A 283 -16.85 -4.84 9.48
CA SER A 283 -18.31 -4.76 9.56
C SER A 283 -18.80 -3.35 9.92
N SER A 284 -18.06 -2.64 10.80
CA SER A 284 -18.37 -1.25 11.13
C SER A 284 -18.01 -0.28 10.00
N ASN A 285 -16.82 -0.40 9.39
CA ASN A 285 -16.39 0.48 8.30
C ASN A 285 -17.37 0.41 7.12
N ILE A 286 -17.72 -0.80 6.67
CA ILE A 286 -18.68 -1.02 5.57
C ILE A 286 -20.05 -0.41 5.88
N ARG A 287 -20.57 -0.64 7.10
CA ARG A 287 -21.87 -0.09 7.53
C ARG A 287 -21.87 1.43 7.56
N ASN A 288 -20.78 2.05 7.99
CA ASN A 288 -20.68 3.51 8.11
C ASN A 288 -20.51 4.17 6.73
N VAL A 289 -19.70 3.60 5.83
CA VAL A 289 -19.61 4.05 4.44
C VAL A 289 -20.93 3.88 3.71
N HIS A 290 -21.61 2.73 3.87
CA HIS A 290 -22.93 2.51 3.26
C HIS A 290 -23.92 3.63 3.61
N LYS A 291 -24.05 3.98 4.91
CA LYS A 291 -24.93 5.06 5.37
C LYS A 291 -24.60 6.40 4.71
N VAL A 292 -23.33 6.76 4.58
CA VAL A 292 -22.91 8.03 3.97
C VAL A 292 -23.13 8.03 2.45
N VAL A 293 -22.84 6.92 1.78
CA VAL A 293 -23.06 6.74 0.34
C VAL A 293 -24.56 6.83 0.02
N GLU A 294 -25.39 6.10 0.78
CA GLU A 294 -26.86 6.11 0.65
C GLU A 294 -27.44 7.50 0.90
N ALA A 295 -27.07 8.17 2.00
CA ALA A 295 -27.53 9.52 2.34
C ALA A 295 -27.13 10.57 1.29
N ARG A 296 -25.98 10.40 0.62
CA ARG A 296 -25.51 11.26 -0.48
C ARG A 296 -25.99 10.82 -1.86
N LYS A 297 -26.84 9.77 -1.96
CA LYS A 297 -27.28 9.14 -3.23
C LYS A 297 -26.11 8.73 -4.15
N GLY A 298 -24.98 8.36 -3.56
CA GLY A 298 -23.79 7.91 -4.27
C GLY A 298 -23.83 6.42 -4.64
N SER A 299 -22.83 5.98 -5.41
CA SER A 299 -22.69 4.58 -5.80
C SER A 299 -21.81 3.79 -4.84
N MET A 300 -22.37 2.76 -4.19
CA MET A 300 -21.61 1.84 -3.34
C MET A 300 -20.62 1.00 -4.15
N LEU A 301 -20.91 0.71 -5.42
CA LEU A 301 -19.97 0.05 -6.33
C LEU A 301 -18.72 0.91 -6.54
N LEU A 302 -18.88 2.22 -6.72
CA LEU A 302 -17.77 3.15 -6.88
C LEU A 302 -16.96 3.32 -5.58
N ALA A 303 -17.61 3.20 -4.43
CA ALA A 303 -16.92 3.15 -3.13
C ALA A 303 -16.10 1.87 -2.97
N LEU A 304 -16.69 0.70 -3.24
CA LEU A 304 -16.01 -0.60 -3.19
C LEU A 304 -14.87 -0.70 -4.21
N ALA A 305 -14.95 -0.02 -5.36
CA ALA A 305 -13.87 0.03 -6.34
C ALA A 305 -12.56 0.62 -5.78
N MET A 306 -12.60 1.43 -4.72
CA MET A 306 -11.38 1.92 -4.04
C MET A 306 -10.66 0.85 -3.20
N LEU A 307 -11.32 -0.29 -2.93
CA LEU A 307 -10.71 -1.45 -2.27
C LEU A 307 -9.94 -2.35 -3.26
N TYR A 308 -10.21 -2.21 -4.56
CA TYR A 308 -9.62 -3.05 -5.61
C TYR A 308 -8.08 -3.04 -5.61
N PRO A 309 -7.37 -1.90 -5.53
CA PRO A 309 -5.90 -1.90 -5.55
C PRO A 309 -5.28 -2.68 -4.40
N PHE A 310 -5.85 -2.60 -3.20
CA PHE A 310 -5.39 -3.36 -2.03
C PHE A 310 -5.75 -4.84 -2.11
N GLY A 311 -6.92 -5.18 -2.65
CA GLY A 311 -7.29 -6.56 -2.98
C GLY A 311 -6.33 -7.21 -3.98
N VAL A 312 -5.92 -6.47 -5.03
CA VAL A 312 -4.93 -6.92 -6.01
C VAL A 312 -3.53 -7.04 -5.40
N LEU A 313 -3.12 -6.13 -4.50
CA LEU A 313 -1.86 -6.26 -3.75
C LEU A 313 -1.83 -7.56 -2.96
N LEU A 314 -2.85 -7.80 -2.12
CA LEU A 314 -2.89 -8.98 -1.24
C LEU A 314 -2.98 -10.27 -2.06
N ALA A 315 -3.86 -10.34 -3.07
CA ALA A 315 -3.99 -11.50 -3.93
C ALA A 315 -2.72 -11.76 -4.75
N GLY A 316 -2.10 -10.72 -5.31
CA GLY A 316 -0.88 -10.84 -6.12
C GLY A 316 0.32 -11.33 -5.31
N VAL A 317 0.51 -10.81 -4.09
CA VAL A 317 1.58 -11.27 -3.18
C VAL A 317 1.32 -12.70 -2.70
N LEU A 318 0.08 -13.06 -2.39
CA LEU A 318 -0.26 -14.45 -2.01
C LEU A 318 -0.08 -15.44 -3.16
N VAL A 319 -0.48 -15.07 -4.39
CA VAL A 319 -0.26 -15.89 -5.59
C VAL A 319 1.23 -16.07 -5.86
N TRP A 320 2.03 -15.00 -5.77
CA TRP A 320 3.48 -15.11 -5.91
C TRP A 320 4.09 -16.01 -4.83
N ALA A 321 3.75 -15.80 -3.56
CA ALA A 321 4.25 -16.61 -2.45
C ALA A 321 3.85 -18.09 -2.54
N TYR A 322 2.67 -18.39 -3.10
CA TYR A 322 2.22 -19.77 -3.37
C TYR A 322 2.99 -20.44 -4.52
N LEU A 323 3.31 -19.70 -5.57
CA LEU A 323 4.03 -20.18 -6.75
C LEU A 323 5.55 -20.18 -6.59
N SER A 324 6.08 -19.55 -5.54
CA SER A 324 7.50 -19.32 -5.30
C SER A 324 8.26 -20.65 -5.07
N PRO A 325 9.16 -21.08 -5.99
CA PRO A 325 10.02 -22.24 -5.76
C PRO A 325 10.99 -22.05 -4.58
N SER A 326 11.35 -20.81 -4.25
CA SER A 326 12.28 -20.49 -3.15
C SER A 326 11.60 -20.28 -1.79
N ASP A 327 10.27 -20.40 -1.70
CA ASP A 327 9.49 -20.12 -0.47
C ASP A 327 9.85 -18.75 0.14
N ILE A 328 9.70 -17.68 -0.66
CA ILE A 328 10.05 -16.30 -0.27
C ILE A 328 9.45 -15.87 1.07
N MET A 329 8.25 -16.33 1.41
CA MET A 329 7.57 -15.98 2.66
C MET A 329 8.23 -16.62 3.89
N ARG A 330 8.87 -17.79 3.74
CA ARG A 330 9.63 -18.44 4.82
C ARG A 330 11.08 -18.00 4.85
N ASN A 331 11.73 -17.91 3.69
CA ASN A 331 13.16 -17.68 3.61
C ASN A 331 13.55 -16.19 3.67
N HIS A 332 12.64 -15.30 3.26
CA HIS A 332 12.87 -13.85 3.20
C HIS A 332 11.68 -13.01 3.73
N PRO A 333 11.10 -13.33 4.91
CA PRO A 333 9.88 -12.69 5.40
C PRO A 333 10.04 -11.18 5.58
N HIS A 334 11.21 -10.71 6.02
CA HIS A 334 11.51 -9.28 6.16
C HIS A 334 11.38 -8.53 4.83
N LEU A 335 12.03 -9.01 3.76
CA LEU A 335 11.94 -8.36 2.44
C LEU A 335 10.52 -8.38 1.88
N LEU A 336 9.78 -9.49 2.08
CA LEU A 336 8.40 -9.62 1.61
C LEU A 336 7.46 -8.66 2.34
N VAL A 337 7.53 -8.58 3.67
CA VAL A 337 6.68 -7.70 4.49
C VAL A 337 7.08 -6.23 4.33
N VAL A 338 8.37 -5.89 4.22
CA VAL A 338 8.81 -4.52 3.93
C VAL A 338 8.34 -4.08 2.54
N GLY A 339 8.63 -4.85 1.49
CA GLY A 339 8.21 -4.50 0.12
C GLY A 339 6.70 -4.37 -0.02
N THR A 340 5.93 -5.26 0.61
CA THR A 340 4.46 -5.19 0.64
C THR A 340 3.95 -4.05 1.52
N GLY A 341 4.60 -3.78 2.65
CA GLY A 341 4.29 -2.68 3.56
C GLY A 341 4.48 -1.30 2.93
N PHE A 342 5.56 -1.07 2.18
CA PHE A 342 5.75 0.18 1.43
C PHE A 342 4.80 0.29 0.23
N THR A 343 4.51 -0.83 -0.45
CA THR A 343 3.48 -0.88 -1.52
C THR A 343 2.10 -0.52 -0.98
N PHE A 344 1.76 -1.02 0.22
CA PHE A 344 0.55 -0.69 0.98
C PHE A 344 0.53 0.77 1.44
N GLY A 345 1.62 1.26 2.05
CA GLY A 345 1.77 2.65 2.48
C GLY A 345 1.56 3.65 1.33
N PHE A 346 1.98 3.31 0.10
CA PHE A 346 1.69 4.12 -1.08
C PHE A 346 0.19 4.14 -1.42
N LEU A 347 -0.51 2.99 -1.33
CA LEU A 347 -1.96 2.93 -1.57
C LEU A 347 -2.74 3.77 -0.55
N VAL A 348 -2.41 3.63 0.74
CA VAL A 348 -3.01 4.43 1.83
C VAL A 348 -2.65 5.91 1.64
N GLY A 349 -1.38 6.26 1.43
CA GLY A 349 -0.93 7.63 1.23
C GLY A 349 -1.65 8.34 0.08
N ARG A 350 -1.87 7.63 -1.05
CA ARG A 350 -2.69 8.15 -2.16
C ARG A 350 -4.16 8.33 -1.79
N MET A 351 -4.71 7.53 -0.87
CA MET A 351 -6.09 7.69 -0.38
C MET A 351 -6.23 8.85 0.61
N ILE A 352 -5.26 9.03 1.51
CA ILE A 352 -5.19 10.19 2.43
C ILE A 352 -5.01 11.49 1.62
N LEU A 353 -4.10 11.51 0.65
CA LEU A 353 -3.92 12.69 -0.20
C LEU A 353 -5.19 13.03 -0.98
N ALA A 354 -5.88 12.02 -1.53
CA ALA A 354 -7.17 12.22 -2.19
C ALA A 354 -8.26 12.75 -1.24
N HIS A 355 -8.21 12.40 0.05
CA HIS A 355 -9.08 12.99 1.08
C HIS A 355 -8.75 14.48 1.29
N LEU A 356 -7.49 14.80 1.58
CA LEU A 356 -7.03 16.17 1.87
C LEU A 356 -7.20 17.15 0.70
N CYS A 357 -7.16 16.64 -0.53
CA CYS A 357 -7.40 17.43 -1.74
C CYS A 357 -8.89 17.50 -2.14
N ASP A 358 -9.80 16.87 -1.39
CA ASP A 358 -11.23 16.70 -1.69
C ASP A 358 -11.49 16.14 -3.09
N GLU A 359 -10.70 15.14 -3.51
CA GLU A 359 -10.86 14.57 -4.83
C GLU A 359 -12.19 13.78 -4.96
N PRO A 360 -12.78 13.71 -6.18
CA PRO A 360 -14.00 12.94 -6.44
C PRO A 360 -13.94 11.50 -5.92
N LYS A 361 -15.05 10.99 -5.39
CA LYS A 361 -15.10 9.63 -4.81
C LYS A 361 -15.03 8.57 -5.92
N GLY A 362 -14.18 7.55 -5.75
CA GLY A 362 -13.99 6.48 -6.73
C GLY A 362 -12.53 6.05 -6.91
N LEU A 363 -12.33 4.99 -7.72
CA LEU A 363 -11.02 4.38 -7.96
C LEU A 363 -9.99 5.40 -8.46
N LYS A 364 -8.87 5.51 -7.74
CA LYS A 364 -7.73 6.34 -8.12
C LYS A 364 -6.74 5.48 -8.90
N THR A 365 -6.75 5.58 -10.23
CA THR A 365 -5.85 4.79 -11.11
C THR A 365 -4.36 4.95 -10.76
N GLY A 366 -3.95 6.11 -10.25
CA GLY A 366 -2.59 6.36 -9.74
C GLY A 366 -2.19 5.50 -8.54
N MET A 367 -3.13 4.91 -7.78
CA MET A 367 -2.83 3.89 -6.76
C MET A 367 -2.22 2.63 -7.38
N CYS A 368 -2.72 2.20 -8.54
CA CYS A 368 -2.28 0.98 -9.21
C CYS A 368 -0.82 1.02 -9.67
N MET A 369 -0.16 2.19 -9.64
CA MET A 369 1.27 2.31 -9.95
C MET A 369 2.11 1.39 -9.05
N SER A 370 1.82 1.28 -7.76
CA SER A 370 2.61 0.42 -6.85
C SER A 370 2.47 -1.07 -7.14
N LEU A 371 1.45 -1.47 -7.92
CA LEU A 371 1.17 -2.87 -8.28
C LEU A 371 1.94 -3.32 -9.53
N LEU A 372 2.57 -2.41 -10.28
CA LEU A 372 3.17 -2.70 -11.60
C LEU A 372 4.29 -3.76 -11.57
N TYR A 373 4.91 -3.98 -10.42
CA TYR A 373 5.96 -5.00 -10.27
C TYR A 373 5.40 -6.43 -10.10
N LEU A 374 4.20 -6.59 -9.53
CA LEU A 374 3.64 -7.90 -9.19
C LEU A 374 3.44 -8.82 -10.42
N PRO A 375 2.97 -8.36 -11.60
CA PRO A 375 2.87 -9.21 -12.79
C PRO A 375 4.21 -9.82 -13.23
N PHE A 376 5.32 -9.07 -13.10
CA PHE A 376 6.66 -9.59 -13.41
C PHE A 376 7.09 -10.67 -12.42
N ALA A 377 6.89 -10.41 -11.11
CA ALA A 377 7.23 -11.37 -10.06
C ALA A 377 6.43 -12.69 -10.18
N ILE A 378 5.11 -12.59 -10.42
CA ILE A 378 4.23 -13.74 -10.66
C ILE A 378 4.65 -14.48 -11.94
N ALA A 379 4.97 -13.77 -13.04
CA ALA A 379 5.41 -14.41 -14.27
C ALA A 379 6.75 -15.17 -14.12
N ASN A 380 7.68 -14.66 -13.29
CA ASN A 380 8.92 -15.36 -12.98
C ASN A 380 8.66 -16.67 -12.21
N ALA A 381 7.82 -16.62 -11.17
CA ALA A 381 7.44 -17.79 -10.38
C ALA A 381 6.64 -18.82 -11.22
N LEU A 382 5.69 -18.37 -12.05
CA LEU A 382 4.98 -19.23 -13.01
C LEU A 382 5.94 -19.91 -13.99
N THR A 383 6.95 -19.20 -14.49
CA THR A 383 7.92 -19.83 -15.40
C THR A 383 8.76 -20.87 -14.69
N ALA A 384 9.12 -20.66 -13.42
CA ALA A 384 9.80 -21.67 -12.61
C ALA A 384 8.94 -22.95 -12.44
N MET A 385 7.65 -22.79 -12.13
CA MET A 385 6.70 -23.90 -12.04
C MET A 385 6.58 -24.70 -13.35
N LEU A 386 6.72 -24.05 -14.50
CA LEU A 386 6.70 -24.67 -15.83
C LEU A 386 8.05 -25.24 -16.29
N ASN A 387 9.13 -24.97 -15.56
CA ASN A 387 10.52 -25.28 -15.92
C ASN A 387 11.24 -26.02 -14.78
N ASP A 388 10.59 -27.08 -14.27
CA ASP A 388 11.08 -27.98 -13.21
C ASP A 388 11.62 -27.27 -11.95
N GLY A 389 11.02 -26.12 -11.58
CA GLY A 389 11.38 -25.31 -10.42
C GLY A 389 12.49 -24.29 -10.67
N VAL A 390 13.04 -24.19 -11.89
CA VAL A 390 14.14 -23.26 -12.23
C VAL A 390 13.58 -21.94 -12.76
N PRO A 391 13.64 -20.83 -11.99
CA PRO A 391 13.13 -19.52 -12.43
C PRO A 391 14.04 -18.89 -13.51
N LEU A 392 13.47 -17.96 -14.30
CA LEU A 392 14.25 -17.18 -15.29
C LEU A 392 15.21 -16.19 -14.63
N VAL A 393 14.79 -15.62 -13.49
CA VAL A 393 15.58 -14.71 -12.66
C VAL A 393 15.53 -15.23 -11.23
N ASP A 394 16.66 -15.19 -10.53
CA ASP A 394 16.76 -15.55 -9.11
C ASP A 394 15.65 -14.87 -8.28
N GLU A 395 14.86 -15.65 -7.54
CA GLU A 395 13.70 -15.12 -6.82
C GLU A 395 14.08 -14.16 -5.69
N HIS A 396 15.24 -14.35 -5.06
CA HIS A 396 15.74 -13.42 -4.05
C HIS A 396 16.09 -12.06 -4.68
N LEU A 397 16.70 -12.04 -5.87
CA LEU A 397 16.90 -10.82 -6.64
C LEU A 397 15.56 -10.16 -7.05
N VAL A 398 14.57 -10.94 -7.52
CA VAL A 398 13.23 -10.40 -7.84
C VAL A 398 12.56 -9.80 -6.60
N LEU A 399 12.71 -10.42 -5.43
CA LEU A 399 12.19 -9.91 -4.15
C LEU A 399 12.92 -8.65 -3.66
N LEU A 400 14.24 -8.61 -3.80
CA LEU A 400 15.04 -7.42 -3.49
C LEU A 400 14.63 -6.25 -4.40
N LEU A 401 14.47 -6.49 -5.70
CA LEU A 401 14.04 -5.48 -6.66
C LEU A 401 12.60 -5.02 -6.43
N TYR A 402 11.68 -5.91 -6.02
CA TYR A 402 10.34 -5.53 -5.55
C TYR A 402 10.41 -4.59 -4.35
N CYS A 403 11.22 -4.93 -3.35
CA CYS A 403 11.39 -4.10 -2.14
C CYS A 403 11.99 -2.72 -2.48
N LEU A 404 13.05 -2.67 -3.30
CA LEU A 404 13.65 -1.43 -3.78
C LEU A 404 12.67 -0.59 -4.61
N TYR A 405 11.85 -1.22 -5.45
CA TYR A 405 10.80 -0.55 -6.21
C TYR A 405 9.75 0.09 -5.29
N ALA A 406 9.23 -0.67 -4.32
CA ALA A 406 8.21 -0.22 -3.38
C ALA A 406 8.71 0.94 -2.50
N VAL A 407 9.91 0.79 -1.91
CA VAL A 407 10.55 1.84 -1.11
C VAL A 407 10.85 3.08 -1.94
N GLY A 408 11.43 2.92 -3.14
CA GLY A 408 11.74 4.04 -4.02
C GLY A 408 10.50 4.81 -4.47
N LEU A 409 9.42 4.11 -4.83
CA LEU A 409 8.15 4.72 -5.20
C LEU A 409 7.48 5.45 -4.02
N TYR A 410 7.49 4.86 -2.83
CA TYR A 410 6.96 5.50 -1.62
C TYR A 410 7.77 6.75 -1.23
N LEU A 411 9.10 6.67 -1.26
CA LEU A 411 9.96 7.82 -0.94
C LEU A 411 9.77 8.95 -1.95
N HIS A 412 9.70 8.64 -3.25
CA HIS A 412 9.35 9.64 -4.28
C HIS A 412 7.99 10.29 -4.01
N PHE A 413 6.97 9.48 -3.70
CA PHE A 413 5.64 9.98 -3.34
C PHE A 413 5.68 10.91 -2.13
N ALA A 414 6.28 10.46 -1.03
CA ALA A 414 6.38 11.23 0.20
C ALA A 414 7.14 12.55 -0.02
N THR A 415 8.33 12.52 -0.64
CA THR A 415 9.12 13.74 -0.85
C THR A 415 8.41 14.74 -1.76
N SER A 416 7.85 14.29 -2.88
CA SER A 416 7.17 15.17 -3.82
C SER A 416 5.91 15.77 -3.22
N VAL A 417 5.08 14.99 -2.53
CA VAL A 417 3.86 15.51 -1.87
C VAL A 417 4.19 16.44 -0.71
N ILE A 418 5.22 16.14 0.10
CA ILE A 418 5.72 17.09 1.12
C ILE A 418 6.13 18.40 0.44
N HIS A 419 6.86 18.37 -0.68
CA HIS A 419 7.27 19.57 -1.42
C HIS A 419 6.08 20.32 -2.03
N GLU A 420 5.10 19.63 -2.59
CA GLU A 420 3.90 20.25 -3.17
C GLU A 420 3.03 20.92 -2.09
N ILE A 421 2.79 20.27 -0.94
CA ILE A 421 2.02 20.85 0.17
C ILE A 421 2.78 22.02 0.81
N THR A 422 4.09 21.87 1.05
CA THR A 422 4.92 22.95 1.63
C THR A 422 4.93 24.20 0.74
N ASN A 423 5.08 24.03 -0.58
CA ASN A 423 4.99 25.12 -1.55
C ASN A 423 3.56 25.70 -1.66
N ALA A 424 2.53 24.86 -1.66
CA ALA A 424 1.13 25.29 -1.79
C ALA A 424 0.66 26.14 -0.60
N LEU A 425 1.12 25.81 0.61
CA LEU A 425 0.72 26.47 1.86
C LEU A 425 1.73 27.51 2.36
N GLY A 426 2.97 27.52 1.85
CA GLY A 426 4.06 28.40 2.32
C GLY A 426 4.63 27.97 3.67
N ILE A 427 4.84 26.67 3.87
CA ILE A 427 5.11 26.06 5.19
C ILE A 427 6.41 25.25 5.17
N TYR A 428 7.06 25.09 6.33
CA TYR A 428 8.28 24.29 6.43
C TYR A 428 8.00 22.95 7.10
N CYS A 429 8.33 21.85 6.41
CA CYS A 429 8.34 20.53 7.03
C CYS A 429 9.44 20.48 8.11
N PHE A 430 9.16 19.80 9.23
CA PHE A 430 10.07 19.61 10.38
C PHE A 430 10.59 20.89 11.08
N ARG A 431 9.97 22.07 10.88
CA ARG A 431 10.42 23.32 11.52
C ARG A 431 9.30 24.09 12.21
N ILE A 432 9.52 24.38 13.50
CA ILE A 432 8.71 25.32 14.27
C ILE A 432 9.28 26.74 14.10
N THR A 433 8.75 27.48 13.14
CA THR A 433 8.94 28.94 13.04
C THR A 433 8.10 29.65 14.09
N ARG A 434 8.71 30.41 15.00
CA ARG A 434 7.94 31.30 15.90
C ARG A 434 7.13 32.28 15.03
N LYS A 435 5.84 32.47 15.35
CA LYS A 435 5.14 33.67 14.92
C LYS A 435 5.89 34.90 15.44
N GLU A 436 6.15 35.85 14.56
CA GLU A 436 6.42 37.23 14.99
C GLU A 436 5.16 37.76 15.70
N ALA A 437 5.38 38.50 16.78
CA ALA A 437 4.36 38.82 17.79
C ALA A 437 3.57 40.09 17.45
#